data_AF-A0A7J9BFK7-F1
#
_entry.id   AF-A0A7J9BFK7-F1
#
_cell.length_a   1.000
_cell.length_b   1.000
_cell.length_c   1.000
_cell.angle_alpha   90.00
_cell.angle_beta   90.00
_cell.angle_gamma   90.00
#
_symmetry.space_group_name_H-M   'P 1'
#
loop_
_entity.id
_entity.type
_entity.pdbx_description
1 polymer ?
#
loop_
_entity_poly.entity_id
_entity_poly.type
_entity_poly.pdbx_seq_one_letter_code
_entity_poly.pdbx_strand_id
1 'polypeptide(L)'
;GTVEKNSVKALEELRRFKAAEEPFVKKFLELKRMAKMRYESMQGKVCARKKTLEKKVESWETWRRVSVAFLVAAFISVLVFSVVAAVKSAKPVITTLAGALTAAIVPLGTWCNKCWKRNKEKIKKKKKLTAIMEIYGSSATTIWMHVEQLEIKKTSLSHSVDYVLTEGYTLKVGMDDINEKLKLVTPIITDLLRETNDCSCKFRTDLKEIQRQMMHML
;
A
#
# COMPACT_ATOMS: atom_id res chain seq x y z
N GLY A 1 -31.83 50.65 -9.88
CA GLY A 1 -30.54 51.19 -9.39
C GLY A 1 -29.61 50.09 -8.90
N THR A 2 -29.58 49.82 -7.59
CA THR A 2 -28.58 48.93 -6.96
C THR A 2 -28.83 47.43 -7.19
N VAL A 3 -30.09 46.99 -7.18
CA VAL A 3 -30.47 45.57 -7.37
C VAL A 3 -30.14 45.07 -8.78
N GLU A 4 -30.46 45.87 -9.79
CA GLU A 4 -30.23 45.58 -11.21
C GLU A 4 -28.72 45.46 -11.54
N LYS A 5 -27.91 46.34 -10.93
CA LYS A 5 -26.44 46.33 -11.09
C LYS A 5 -25.82 45.07 -10.47
N ASN A 6 -26.35 44.61 -9.33
CA ASN A 6 -25.90 43.38 -8.68
C ASN A 6 -26.29 42.12 -9.48
N SER A 7 -27.48 42.11 -10.09
CA SER A 7 -27.92 41.00 -10.95
C SER A 7 -27.09 40.84 -12.22
N VAL A 8 -26.72 41.96 -12.87
CA VAL A 8 -25.85 41.94 -14.05
C VAL A 8 -24.46 41.39 -13.69
N LYS A 9 -23.89 41.84 -12.56
CA LYS A 9 -22.60 41.35 -12.07
C LYS A 9 -22.63 39.85 -11.77
N ALA A 10 -23.69 39.37 -11.13
CA ALA A 10 -23.89 37.95 -10.83
C ALA A 10 -23.91 37.06 -12.09
N LEU A 11 -24.66 37.46 -13.11
CA LEU A 11 -24.71 36.74 -14.39
C LEU A 11 -23.35 36.76 -15.12
N GLU A 12 -22.60 37.86 -15.02
CA GLU A 12 -21.25 37.93 -15.57
C GLU A 12 -20.30 36.93 -14.91
N GLU A 13 -20.33 36.80 -13.59
CA GLU A 13 -19.52 35.82 -12.86
C GLU A 13 -19.91 34.37 -13.21
N LEU A 14 -21.20 34.08 -13.40
CA LEU A 14 -21.67 32.76 -13.84
C LEU A 14 -21.16 32.42 -15.26
N ARG A 15 -21.14 33.40 -16.18
CA ARG A 15 -20.54 33.22 -17.52
C ARG A 15 -19.05 32.96 -17.44
N ARG A 16 -18.33 33.66 -16.56
CA ARG A 16 -16.90 33.43 -16.31
C ARG A 16 -16.64 32.05 -15.74
N PHE A 17 -17.46 31.59 -14.80
CA PHE A 17 -17.41 30.22 -14.26
C PHE A 17 -17.57 29.19 -15.39
N LYS A 18 -18.57 29.35 -16.24
CA LYS A 18 -18.83 28.45 -17.38
C LYS A 18 -17.67 28.45 -18.38
N ALA A 19 -17.09 29.61 -18.68
CA ALA A 19 -15.91 29.71 -19.55
C ALA A 19 -14.67 29.00 -18.96
N ALA A 20 -14.51 29.02 -17.63
CA ALA A 20 -13.43 28.33 -16.93
C ALA A 20 -13.68 26.83 -16.76
N GLU A 21 -14.93 26.38 -16.94
CA GLU A 21 -15.34 25.00 -16.70
C GLU A 21 -14.77 24.02 -17.73
N GLU A 22 -14.85 24.33 -19.02
CA GLU A 22 -14.40 23.44 -20.10
C GLU A 22 -12.92 23.03 -19.97
N PRO A 23 -11.96 23.97 -19.79
CA PRO A 23 -10.55 23.64 -19.59
C PRO A 23 -10.32 22.78 -18.35
N PHE A 24 -11.12 22.99 -17.31
CA PHE A 24 -11.03 22.26 -16.06
C PHE A 24 -11.56 20.82 -16.22
N VAL A 25 -12.73 20.63 -16.82
CA VAL A 25 -13.36 19.31 -17.01
C VAL A 25 -12.47 18.38 -17.80
N LYS A 26 -11.91 18.86 -18.92
CA LYS A 26 -11.02 18.05 -19.76
C LYS A 26 -9.80 17.55 -18.96
N LYS A 27 -9.11 18.47 -18.26
CA LYS A 27 -7.96 18.13 -17.42
C LYS A 27 -8.33 17.20 -16.27
N PHE A 28 -9.46 17.44 -15.62
CA PHE A 28 -9.95 16.62 -14.51
C PHE A 28 -10.23 15.18 -14.96
N LEU A 29 -10.95 14.98 -16.07
CA LEU A 29 -11.25 13.66 -16.61
C LEU A 29 -9.99 12.90 -17.03
N GLU A 30 -9.02 13.60 -17.62
CA GLU A 30 -7.72 13.03 -17.99
C GLU A 30 -6.94 12.58 -16.74
N LEU A 31 -6.82 13.45 -15.74
CA LEU A 31 -6.17 13.13 -14.46
C LEU A 31 -6.87 11.98 -13.75
N LYS A 32 -8.22 11.98 -13.72
CA LYS A 32 -9.03 10.91 -13.15
C LYS A 32 -8.74 9.58 -13.83
N ARG A 33 -8.74 9.53 -15.17
CA ARG A 33 -8.42 8.32 -15.95
C ARG A 33 -7.00 7.82 -15.65
N MET A 34 -6.02 8.72 -15.66
CA MET A 34 -4.62 8.35 -15.36
C MET A 34 -4.47 7.83 -13.93
N ALA A 35 -5.13 8.47 -12.95
CA ALA A 35 -5.12 8.04 -11.56
C ALA A 35 -5.75 6.65 -11.40
N LYS A 36 -6.89 6.39 -12.05
CA LYS A 36 -7.55 5.07 -12.06
C LYS A 36 -6.63 3.97 -12.57
N MET A 37 -6.02 4.17 -13.74
CA MET A 37 -5.10 3.18 -14.32
C MET A 37 -3.88 2.92 -13.42
N ARG A 38 -3.31 3.97 -12.82
CA ARG A 38 -2.20 3.84 -11.86
C ARG A 38 -2.62 3.06 -10.62
N TYR A 39 -3.80 3.35 -10.09
CA TYR A 39 -4.36 2.69 -8.93
C TYR A 39 -4.58 1.19 -9.18
N GLU A 40 -5.30 0.83 -10.25
CA GLU A 40 -5.59 -0.57 -10.60
C GLU A 40 -4.30 -1.37 -10.86
N SER A 41 -3.35 -0.80 -11.60
CA SER A 41 -2.04 -1.41 -11.85
C SER A 41 -1.25 -1.64 -10.56
N MET A 42 -1.26 -0.65 -9.66
CA MET A 42 -0.56 -0.73 -8.39
C MET A 42 -1.21 -1.77 -7.47
N GLN A 43 -2.54 -1.76 -7.34
CA GLN A 43 -3.29 -2.71 -6.53
C GLN A 43 -3.03 -4.15 -6.99
N GLY A 44 -3.08 -4.40 -8.30
CA GLY A 44 -2.73 -5.70 -8.87
C GLY A 44 -1.31 -6.16 -8.50
N LYS A 45 -0.32 -5.25 -8.56
CA LYS A 45 1.07 -5.54 -8.17
C LYS A 45 1.20 -5.84 -6.67
N VAL A 46 0.49 -5.10 -5.82
CA VAL A 46 0.50 -5.31 -4.35
C VAL A 46 -0.11 -6.67 -4.00
N CYS A 47 -1.28 -6.99 -4.56
CA CYS A 47 -1.93 -8.28 -4.36
C CYS A 47 -1.07 -9.45 -4.85
N ALA A 48 -0.43 -9.32 -6.02
CA ALA A 48 0.48 -10.34 -6.54
C ALA A 48 1.71 -10.55 -5.63
N ARG A 49 2.30 -9.45 -5.15
CA ARG A 49 3.44 -9.50 -4.21
C ARG A 49 3.06 -10.14 -2.87
N LYS A 50 1.87 -9.83 -2.34
CA LYS A 50 1.32 -10.42 -1.11
C LYS A 50 1.21 -11.94 -1.23
N LYS A 51 0.50 -12.43 -2.25
CA LYS A 51 0.36 -13.87 -2.53
C LYS A 51 1.72 -14.56 -2.72
N THR A 52 2.64 -13.92 -3.45
CA THR A 52 3.99 -14.46 -3.65
C THR A 52 4.76 -14.56 -2.34
N LEU A 53 4.59 -13.58 -1.46
CA LEU A 53 5.27 -13.53 -0.17
C LEU A 53 4.70 -14.54 0.83
N GLU A 54 3.38 -14.73 0.85
CA GLU A 54 2.70 -15.78 1.61
C GLU A 54 3.21 -17.17 1.21
N LYS A 55 3.21 -17.48 -0.09
CA LYS A 55 3.79 -18.73 -0.61
C LYS A 55 5.26 -18.91 -0.23
N LYS A 56 6.06 -17.82 -0.30
CA LYS A 56 7.47 -17.87 0.12
C LYS A 56 7.61 -18.17 1.60
N VAL A 57 6.77 -17.62 2.46
CA VAL A 57 6.79 -17.90 3.89
C VAL A 57 6.46 -19.37 4.15
N GLU A 58 5.39 -19.88 3.56
CA GLU A 58 4.98 -21.29 3.70
C GLU A 58 6.05 -22.27 3.20
N SER A 59 6.60 -22.01 2.00
CA SER A 59 7.68 -22.82 1.44
C SER A 59 8.93 -22.83 2.32
N TRP A 60 9.23 -21.69 2.93
CA TRP A 60 10.41 -21.53 3.77
C TRP A 60 10.24 -22.19 5.14
N GLU A 61 9.05 -22.08 5.74
CA GLU A 61 8.68 -22.85 6.94
C GLU A 61 8.77 -24.35 6.69
N THR A 62 8.32 -24.81 5.52
CA THR A 62 8.45 -26.20 5.10
C THR A 62 9.92 -26.61 4.97
N TRP A 63 10.73 -25.80 4.29
CA TRP A 63 12.17 -26.08 4.11
C TRP A 63 12.94 -26.14 5.44
N ARG A 64 12.53 -25.37 6.45
CA ARG A 64 13.07 -25.53 7.81
C ARG A 64 12.68 -26.82 8.48
N ARG A 65 11.43 -27.25 8.36
CA ARG A 65 11.02 -28.54 8.95
C ARG A 65 11.84 -29.67 8.33
N VAL A 66 12.02 -29.63 7.02
CA VAL A 66 12.85 -30.60 6.29
C VAL A 66 14.31 -30.53 6.73
N SER A 67 14.91 -29.34 6.83
CA SER A 67 16.32 -29.24 7.24
C SER A 67 16.55 -29.67 8.69
N VAL A 68 15.63 -29.37 9.60
CA VAL A 68 15.68 -29.85 10.99
C VAL A 68 15.52 -31.37 11.03
N ALA A 69 14.56 -31.95 10.32
CA ALA A 69 14.38 -33.40 10.25
C ALA A 69 15.62 -34.10 9.67
N PHE A 70 16.25 -33.52 8.64
CA PHE A 70 17.48 -34.04 8.05
C PHE A 70 18.65 -34.01 9.04
N LEU A 71 18.81 -32.91 9.79
CA LEU A 71 19.84 -32.82 10.84
C LEU A 71 19.63 -33.84 11.96
N VAL A 72 18.38 -34.04 12.39
CA VAL A 72 18.03 -35.05 13.41
C VAL A 72 18.30 -36.47 12.91
N ALA A 73 17.90 -36.79 11.67
CA ALA A 73 18.15 -38.10 11.07
C ALA A 73 19.66 -38.37 10.92
N ALA A 74 20.44 -37.38 10.49
CA ALA A 74 21.90 -37.49 10.41
C ALA A 74 22.52 -37.73 11.79
N PHE A 75 22.05 -37.04 12.84
CA PHE A 75 22.52 -37.23 14.21
C PHE A 75 22.22 -38.64 14.73
N ILE A 76 21.01 -39.15 14.50
CA ILE A 76 20.62 -40.53 14.87
C ILE A 76 21.49 -41.56 14.15
N SER A 77 21.72 -41.38 12.84
CA SER A 77 22.57 -42.26 12.03
C SER A 77 23.98 -42.36 12.62
N VAL A 78 24.58 -41.22 12.96
CA VAL A 78 25.89 -41.14 13.60
C VAL A 78 25.93 -41.87 14.94
N LEU A 79 24.89 -41.74 15.77
CA LEU A 79 24.80 -42.46 17.05
C LEU A 79 24.77 -43.98 16.85
N VAL A 80 23.98 -44.47 15.89
CA VAL A 80 23.91 -45.90 15.57
C VAL A 80 25.26 -46.43 15.08
N PHE A 81 25.92 -45.71 14.17
CA PHE A 81 27.27 -46.08 13.71
C PHE A 81 28.29 -46.06 14.85
N SER A 82 28.18 -45.12 15.79
CA SER A 82 29.05 -45.06 16.97
C SER A 82 28.89 -46.28 17.89
N VAL A 83 27.66 -46.75 18.12
CA VAL A 83 27.40 -47.97 18.92
C VAL A 83 27.99 -49.22 18.24
N VAL A 84 27.77 -49.39 16.94
CA VAL A 84 28.32 -50.53 16.19
C VAL A 84 29.85 -50.55 16.21
N ALA A 85 30.48 -49.38 16.07
CA ALA A 85 31.94 -49.24 16.16
C ALA A 85 32.47 -49.57 17.57
N ALA A 86 31.75 -49.16 18.62
CA ALA A 86 32.14 -49.43 20.00
C ALA A 86 32.15 -50.93 20.34
N VAL A 87 31.17 -51.69 19.84
CA VAL A 87 31.09 -53.15 20.01
C VAL A 87 32.23 -53.87 19.29
N LYS A 88 32.71 -53.35 18.15
CA LYS A 88 33.75 -53.97 17.32
C LYS A 88 35.20 -53.57 17.67
N SER A 89 35.43 -52.94 18.82
CA SER A 89 36.76 -52.60 19.38
C SER A 89 37.56 -51.49 18.68
N ALA A 90 37.64 -50.31 19.34
CA ALA A 90 38.83 -49.47 19.52
C ALA A 90 38.42 -48.14 20.21
N LYS A 91 38.62 -48.03 21.53
CA LYS A 91 38.43 -46.77 22.32
C LYS A 91 38.93 -45.48 21.61
N PRO A 92 40.10 -45.45 20.95
CA PRO A 92 40.57 -44.22 20.30
C PRO A 92 39.71 -43.74 19.12
N VAL A 93 38.99 -44.62 18.42
CA VAL A 93 38.16 -44.26 17.27
C VAL A 93 36.89 -43.49 17.70
N ILE A 94 36.36 -43.79 18.88
CA ILE A 94 35.17 -43.13 19.42
C ILE A 94 35.51 -41.68 19.82
N THR A 95 36.67 -41.48 20.46
CA THR A 95 37.12 -40.16 20.92
C THR A 95 37.43 -39.23 19.75
N THR A 96 38.07 -39.73 18.69
CA THR A 96 38.35 -38.95 17.48
C THR A 96 37.08 -38.61 16.70
N LEU A 97 36.13 -39.54 16.61
CA LEU A 97 34.84 -39.32 15.95
C LEU A 97 33.99 -38.29 16.71
N ALA A 98 33.89 -38.39 18.04
CA ALA A 98 33.16 -37.43 18.87
C ALA A 98 33.77 -36.02 18.79
N GLY A 99 35.10 -35.92 18.77
CA GLY A 99 35.81 -34.65 18.54
C GLY A 99 35.51 -34.05 17.16
N ALA A 100 35.56 -34.86 16.10
CA ALA A 100 35.29 -34.42 14.73
C ALA A 100 33.83 -33.97 14.52
N LEU A 101 32.86 -34.70 15.09
CA LEU A 101 31.44 -34.34 15.04
C LEU A 101 31.16 -33.03 15.78
N THR A 102 31.72 -32.86 16.98
CA THR A 102 31.54 -31.62 17.75
C THR A 102 32.14 -30.42 17.00
N ALA A 103 33.30 -30.61 16.38
CA ALA A 103 33.95 -29.59 15.55
C ALA A 103 33.16 -29.26 14.28
N ALA A 104 32.41 -30.20 13.70
CA ALA A 104 31.62 -29.99 12.50
C ALA A 104 30.20 -29.44 12.76
N ILE A 105 29.53 -29.89 13.83
CA ILE A 105 28.13 -29.57 14.11
C ILE A 105 27.94 -28.11 14.54
N VAL A 106 28.86 -27.56 15.36
CA VAL A 106 28.73 -26.20 15.90
C VAL A 106 28.80 -25.13 14.78
N PRO A 107 29.74 -25.18 13.82
CA PRO A 107 29.76 -24.27 12.67
C PRO A 107 28.55 -24.41 11.74
N LEU A 108 28.09 -25.64 11.48
CA LEU A 108 26.92 -25.91 10.63
C LEU A 108 25.62 -25.36 11.24
N GLY A 109 25.43 -25.56 12.55
CA GLY A 109 24.27 -25.04 13.29
C GLY A 109 24.25 -23.51 13.32
N THR A 110 25.40 -22.88 13.56
CA THR A 110 25.51 -21.41 13.55
C THR A 110 25.33 -20.82 12.14
N TRP A 111 25.83 -21.47 11.09
CA TRP A 111 25.59 -21.07 9.70
C TRP A 111 24.11 -21.18 9.33
N CYS A 112 23.47 -22.31 9.62
CA CYS A 112 22.04 -22.52 9.36
C CYS A 112 21.17 -21.48 10.09
N ASN A 113 21.49 -21.19 11.35
CA ASN A 113 20.80 -20.15 12.12
C ASN A 113 20.98 -18.75 11.51
N LYS A 114 22.20 -18.38 11.08
CA LYS A 114 22.46 -17.09 10.41
C LYS A 114 21.70 -16.97 9.09
N CYS A 115 21.71 -18.02 8.26
CA CYS A 115 20.95 -18.09 7.01
C CYS A 115 19.44 -17.94 7.25
N TRP A 116 18.91 -18.63 8.27
CA TRP A 116 17.52 -18.53 8.67
C TRP A 116 17.16 -17.10 9.11
N LYS A 117 17.94 -16.52 10.02
CA LYS A 117 17.70 -15.16 10.53
C LYS A 117 17.71 -14.13 9.40
N ARG A 118 18.68 -14.20 8.48
CA ARG A 118 18.79 -13.28 7.34
C ARG A 118 17.56 -13.36 6.42
N ASN A 119 17.10 -14.56 6.09
CA ASN A 119 15.92 -14.73 5.25
C ASN A 119 14.62 -14.29 5.95
N LYS A 120 14.48 -14.59 7.25
CA LYS A 120 13.36 -14.11 8.08
C LYS A 120 13.25 -12.59 8.03
N GLU A 121 14.36 -11.88 8.20
CA GLU A 121 14.38 -10.41 8.17
C GLU A 121 14.05 -9.86 6.77
N LYS A 122 14.56 -10.49 5.70
CA LYS A 122 14.18 -10.11 4.32
C LYS A 122 12.68 -10.27 4.06
N ILE A 123 12.09 -11.38 4.51
CA ILE A 123 10.65 -11.65 4.38
C ILE A 123 9.85 -10.65 5.21
N LYS A 124 10.23 -10.41 6.46
CA LYS A 124 9.60 -9.44 7.37
C LYS A 124 9.58 -8.03 6.77
N LYS A 125 10.70 -7.58 6.19
CA LYS A 125 10.79 -6.29 5.47
C LYS A 125 9.83 -6.21 4.29
N LYS A 126 9.81 -7.24 3.45
CA LYS A 126 8.87 -7.31 2.30
C LYS A 126 7.40 -7.31 2.77
N LYS A 127 7.09 -7.94 3.91
CA LYS A 127 5.73 -7.93 4.49
C LYS A 127 5.34 -6.52 4.92
N LYS A 128 6.22 -5.82 5.65
CA LYS A 128 5.99 -4.42 6.08
C LYS A 128 5.76 -3.50 4.89
N LEU A 129 6.60 -3.58 3.85
CA LEU A 129 6.44 -2.77 2.64
C LEU A 129 5.11 -3.05 1.93
N THR A 130 4.72 -4.33 1.85
CA THR A 130 3.44 -4.73 1.23
C THR A 130 2.24 -4.23 2.04
N ALA A 131 2.32 -4.25 3.37
CA ALA A 131 1.26 -3.74 4.24
C ALA A 131 1.07 -2.22 4.11
N ILE A 132 2.15 -1.44 4.03
CA ILE A 132 2.06 0.02 3.76
C ILE A 132 1.41 0.27 2.40
N MET A 133 1.80 -0.49 1.38
CA MET A 133 1.19 -0.37 0.05
C MET A 133 -0.30 -0.74 0.05
N GLU A 134 -0.73 -1.66 0.92
CA GLU A 134 -2.14 -2.03 1.11
C GLU A 134 -2.93 -0.91 1.80
N ILE A 135 -2.37 -0.28 2.83
CA ILE A 135 -2.96 0.91 3.48
C ILE A 135 -3.09 2.07 2.47
N TYR A 136 -2.04 2.32 1.69
CA TYR A 136 -2.07 3.34 0.63
C TYR A 136 -3.13 3.01 -0.43
N GLY A 137 -3.27 1.74 -0.81
CA GLY A 137 -4.35 1.26 -1.67
C GLY A 137 -5.74 1.53 -1.09
N SER A 138 -5.92 1.32 0.21
CA SER A 138 -7.19 1.65 0.88
C SER A 138 -7.50 3.15 0.81
N SER A 139 -6.55 4.02 1.21
CA SER A 139 -6.73 5.48 1.12
C SER A 139 -6.96 5.96 -0.31
N ALA A 140 -6.31 5.37 -1.31
CA ALA A 140 -6.56 5.69 -2.71
C ALA A 140 -7.99 5.34 -3.15
N THR A 141 -8.61 4.31 -2.57
CA THR A 141 -10.03 3.96 -2.77
C THR A 141 -10.95 5.03 -2.18
N THR A 142 -10.65 5.50 -0.98
CA THR A 142 -11.37 6.60 -0.32
C THR A 142 -11.25 7.89 -1.13
N ILE A 143 -10.05 8.25 -1.59
CA ILE A 143 -9.81 9.41 -2.46
C ILE A 143 -10.63 9.28 -3.76
N TRP A 144 -10.64 8.09 -4.36
CA TRP A 144 -11.41 7.82 -5.58
C TRP A 144 -12.92 8.05 -5.39
N MET A 145 -13.47 7.56 -4.27
CA MET A 145 -14.87 7.79 -3.91
C MET A 145 -15.20 9.29 -3.81
N HIS A 146 -14.33 10.09 -3.16
CA HIS A 146 -14.51 11.54 -3.06
C HIS A 146 -14.43 12.22 -4.43
N VAL A 147 -13.54 11.76 -5.32
CA VAL A 147 -13.44 12.26 -6.70
C VAL A 147 -14.71 11.97 -7.50
N GLU A 148 -15.30 10.77 -7.36
CA GLU A 148 -16.58 10.44 -8.01
C GLU A 148 -17.74 11.27 -7.46
N GLN A 149 -17.82 11.45 -6.15
CA GLN A 149 -18.83 12.31 -5.53
C GLN A 149 -18.68 13.77 -5.97
N LEU A 150 -17.44 14.27 -6.04
CA LEU A 150 -17.15 15.62 -6.51
C LEU A 150 -17.61 15.81 -7.96
N GLU A 151 -17.38 14.84 -8.83
CA GLU A 151 -17.83 14.88 -10.23
C GLU A 151 -19.35 14.97 -10.34
N ILE A 152 -20.08 14.13 -9.59
CA ILE A 152 -21.55 14.15 -9.58
C ILE A 152 -22.07 15.52 -9.11
N LYS A 153 -21.52 16.05 -8.00
CA LYS A 153 -21.96 17.33 -7.44
C LYS A 153 -21.57 18.51 -8.33
N LYS A 154 -20.38 18.48 -8.94
CA LYS A 154 -19.93 19.48 -9.91
C LYS A 154 -20.79 19.50 -11.17
N THR A 155 -21.20 18.34 -11.69
CA THR A 155 -22.14 18.26 -12.84
C THR A 155 -23.51 18.82 -12.46
N SER A 156 -24.01 18.51 -11.27
CA SER A 156 -25.27 19.08 -10.77
C SER A 156 -25.20 20.61 -10.60
N LEU A 157 -24.07 21.13 -10.10
CA LEU A 157 -23.83 22.57 -9.96
C LEU A 157 -23.76 23.26 -11.33
N SER A 158 -23.03 22.67 -12.28
CA SER A 158 -22.94 23.18 -13.66
C SER A 158 -24.31 23.25 -14.32
N HIS A 159 -25.15 22.22 -14.15
CA HIS A 159 -26.53 22.23 -14.67
C HIS A 159 -27.37 23.39 -14.10
N SER A 160 -27.21 23.74 -12.82
CA SER A 160 -27.89 24.91 -12.24
C SER A 160 -27.41 26.22 -12.85
N VAL A 161 -26.10 26.36 -13.06
CA VAL A 161 -25.52 27.53 -13.71
C VAL A 161 -26.06 27.67 -15.14
N ASP A 162 -26.12 26.57 -15.88
CA ASP A 162 -26.66 26.53 -17.23
C ASP A 162 -28.13 26.93 -17.25
N TYR A 163 -28.93 26.36 -16.37
CA TYR A 163 -30.34 26.71 -16.28
C TYR A 163 -30.53 28.22 -16.01
N VAL A 164 -29.77 28.80 -15.07
CA VAL A 164 -29.84 30.25 -14.76
C VAL A 164 -29.45 31.12 -15.97
N LEU A 165 -28.47 30.68 -16.76
CA LEU A 165 -27.99 31.43 -17.92
C LEU A 165 -28.90 31.32 -19.16
N THR A 166 -29.69 30.25 -19.29
CA THR A 166 -30.47 29.96 -20.51
C THR A 166 -31.99 30.05 -20.35
N GLU A 167 -32.56 29.60 -19.23
CA GLU A 167 -34.02 29.38 -19.10
C GLU A 167 -34.73 30.37 -18.16
N GLY A 168 -34.01 31.39 -17.65
CA GLY A 168 -34.66 32.55 -17.03
C GLY A 168 -35.40 32.26 -15.71
N TYR A 169 -34.82 31.45 -14.82
CA TYR A 169 -35.24 31.47 -13.40
C TYR A 169 -35.28 32.91 -12.87
N THR A 170 -36.11 33.16 -11.86
CA THR A 170 -35.84 34.33 -11.01
C THR A 170 -34.40 34.17 -10.48
N LEU A 171 -33.53 35.13 -10.81
CA LEU A 171 -32.09 35.06 -10.51
C LEU A 171 -31.83 34.66 -9.05
N LYS A 172 -32.71 35.09 -8.15
CA LYS A 172 -32.72 34.71 -6.73
C LYS A 172 -32.80 33.19 -6.52
N VAL A 173 -33.82 32.52 -7.05
CA VAL A 173 -34.02 31.07 -6.90
C VAL A 173 -32.85 30.28 -7.46
N GLY A 174 -32.36 30.68 -8.63
CA GLY A 174 -31.18 30.06 -9.24
C GLY A 174 -29.92 30.22 -8.40
N MET A 175 -29.70 31.42 -7.84
CA MET A 175 -28.54 31.67 -6.98
C MET A 175 -28.65 30.93 -5.64
N ASP A 176 -29.86 30.79 -5.09
CA ASP A 176 -30.11 30.02 -3.87
C ASP A 176 -29.77 28.52 -4.09
N ASP A 177 -30.18 27.92 -5.21
CA ASP A 177 -29.85 26.54 -5.57
C ASP A 177 -28.33 26.35 -5.81
N ILE A 178 -27.68 27.28 -6.52
CA ILE A 178 -26.23 27.28 -6.71
C ILE A 178 -25.49 27.33 -5.37
N ASN A 179 -25.92 28.22 -4.46
CA ASN A 179 -25.34 28.36 -3.14
C ASN A 179 -25.53 27.10 -2.29
N GLU A 180 -26.68 26.44 -2.38
CA GLU A 180 -26.94 25.17 -1.71
C GLU A 180 -26.05 24.05 -2.23
N LYS A 181 -25.88 23.93 -3.55
CA LYS A 181 -24.96 22.96 -4.15
C LYS A 181 -23.49 23.24 -3.82
N LEU A 182 -23.08 24.51 -3.75
CA LEU A 182 -21.74 24.89 -3.30
C LEU A 182 -21.47 24.42 -1.86
N LYS A 183 -22.43 24.58 -0.95
CA LYS A 183 -22.32 24.07 0.44
C LYS A 183 -22.10 22.56 0.50
N LEU A 184 -22.58 21.80 -0.51
CA LEU A 184 -22.33 20.36 -0.61
C LEU A 184 -20.98 20.01 -1.25
N VAL A 185 -20.47 20.85 -2.15
CA VAL A 185 -19.17 20.64 -2.83
C VAL A 185 -17.99 20.98 -1.93
N THR A 186 -18.07 22.07 -1.18
CA THR A 186 -16.99 22.53 -0.28
C THR A 186 -16.47 21.45 0.66
N PRO A 187 -17.30 20.74 1.45
CA PRO A 187 -16.80 19.71 2.37
C PRO A 187 -16.12 18.55 1.63
N ILE A 188 -16.62 18.14 0.45
CA ILE A 188 -16.00 17.08 -0.35
C ILE A 188 -14.58 17.47 -0.77
N ILE A 189 -14.37 18.72 -1.19
CA ILE A 189 -13.04 19.22 -1.56
C ILE A 189 -12.12 19.25 -0.33
N THR A 190 -12.62 19.75 0.80
CA THR A 190 -11.84 19.80 2.06
C THR A 190 -11.44 18.39 2.52
N ASP A 191 -12.36 17.43 2.48
CA ASP A 191 -12.10 16.04 2.87
C ASP A 191 -11.14 15.36 1.90
N LEU A 192 -11.28 15.59 0.59
CA LEU A 192 -10.36 15.08 -0.43
C LEU A 192 -8.92 15.60 -0.20
N LEU A 193 -8.77 16.89 0.08
CA LEU A 193 -7.47 17.51 0.36
C LEU A 193 -6.86 16.94 1.64
N ARG A 194 -7.66 16.80 2.71
CA ARG A 194 -7.23 16.23 3.97
C ARG A 194 -6.75 14.78 3.79
N GLU A 195 -7.58 13.92 3.19
CA GLU A 195 -7.26 12.51 2.98
C GLU A 195 -6.00 12.34 2.12
N THR A 196 -5.86 13.15 1.06
CA THR A 196 -4.67 13.11 0.19
C THR A 196 -3.40 13.51 0.96
N ASN A 197 -3.48 14.57 1.77
CA ASN A 197 -2.34 15.04 2.55
C ASN A 197 -1.95 14.04 3.66
N ASP A 198 -2.93 13.51 4.38
CA ASP A 198 -2.73 12.53 5.45
C ASP A 198 -2.13 11.24 4.89
N CYS A 199 -2.67 10.75 3.77
CA CYS A 199 -2.18 9.57 3.07
C CYS A 199 -0.71 9.76 2.63
N SER A 200 -0.38 10.90 2.02
CA SER A 200 0.98 11.23 1.59
C SER A 200 1.97 11.30 2.76
N CYS A 201 1.56 11.96 3.85
CA CYS A 201 2.39 12.11 5.04
C CYS A 201 2.64 10.77 5.74
N LYS A 202 1.62 9.93 5.89
CA LYS A 202 1.74 8.57 6.47
C LYS A 202 2.66 7.71 5.62
N PHE A 203 2.43 7.64 4.30
CA PHE A 203 3.29 6.87 3.39
C PHE A 203 4.76 7.26 3.49
N ARG A 204 5.05 8.58 3.50
CA ARG A 204 6.42 9.09 3.61
C ARG A 204 7.06 8.71 4.94
N THR A 205 6.30 8.77 6.04
CA THR A 205 6.78 8.46 7.38
C THR A 205 7.07 6.97 7.52
N ASP A 206 6.15 6.11 7.09
CA ASP A 206 6.30 4.66 7.15
C ASP A 206 7.46 4.16 6.27
N LEU A 207 7.62 4.76 5.08
CA LEU A 207 8.73 4.42 4.19
C LEU A 207 10.09 4.80 4.80
N LYS A 208 10.20 5.99 5.41
CA LYS A 208 11.41 6.43 6.11
C LYS A 208 11.76 5.50 7.27
N GLU A 209 10.76 5.08 8.05
CA GLU A 209 10.98 4.16 9.16
C GLU A 209 11.48 2.79 8.68
N ILE A 210 10.94 2.26 7.58
CA ILE A 210 11.47 1.04 6.96
C ILE A 210 12.91 1.25 6.49
N GLN A 211 13.21 2.36 5.83
CA GLN A 211 14.57 2.65 5.35
C GLN A 211 15.56 2.77 6.51
N ARG A 212 15.16 3.40 7.62
CA ARG A 212 15.97 3.48 8.85
C ARG A 212 16.24 2.09 9.43
N GLN A 213 15.21 1.25 9.55
CA GLN A 213 15.37 -0.14 9.97
C GLN A 213 16.24 -0.96 9.00
N MET A 214 16.34 -0.55 7.74
CA MET A 214 17.25 -1.18 6.78
C MET A 214 18.71 -0.79 7.02
N MET A 215 19.00 0.48 7.31
CA MET A 215 20.35 0.96 7.58
C MET A 215 20.94 0.38 8.87
N HIS A 216 20.16 0.19 9.93
CA HIS A 216 20.65 -0.37 11.20
C HIS A 216 20.90 -1.89 11.20
N MET A 217 20.65 -2.60 10.09
CA MET A 217 20.85 -4.06 9.98
C MET A 217 21.90 -4.47 8.93
N LEU A 218 22.56 -3.49 8.32
CA LEU A 218 23.66 -3.68 7.37
C LEU A 218 24.99 -3.47 8.12
#